data_AF-A0A7W5BZU2-F1
#
_entry.id   AF-A0A7W5BZU2-F1
#
_cell.length_a   1.000
_cell.length_b   1.000
_cell.length_c   1.000
_cell.angle_alpha   90.00
_cell.angle_beta   90.00
_cell.angle_gamma   90.00
#
_symmetry.space_group_name_H-M   'P 1'
#
loop_
_entity.id
_entity.type
_entity.pdbx_description
1 polymer ?
#
loop_
_entity_poly.entity_id
_entity_poly.type
_entity_poly.pdbx_seq_one_letter_code
_entity_poly.pdbx_strand_id
1 'polypeptide(L)'
;MTIGSKARPVRCKRTWRERSLNAPALGSNGAGRPAAPRVDHEGNEQKALILWLYGEWQRGTEVGQAYPVTYHVPNGGQRSKKTGADLKRQGVKAGVSDLVVMEARGGMHGLYLEFKATPPNHAAVAASQIDWLALADARGYGAVLAQGIEEAREVLREYMALSPTRVAGAVQRIEAGTNWRK
;
A
#
# COMPACT_ATOMS: atom_id res chain seq x y z
N MET A 1 -56.20 61.16 -20.95
CA MET A 1 -56.99 60.36 -19.98
C MET A 1 -57.25 59.01 -20.64
N THR A 2 -56.88 57.83 -20.16
CA THR A 2 -56.45 57.41 -18.82
C THR A 2 -55.68 56.08 -18.98
N ILE A 3 -54.57 55.91 -18.26
CA ILE A 3 -53.73 54.71 -18.26
C ILE A 3 -54.38 53.68 -17.30
N GLY A 4 -54.74 52.50 -17.80
CA GLY A 4 -55.28 51.40 -16.99
C GLY A 4 -54.19 50.41 -16.58
N SER A 5 -53.84 50.37 -15.30
CA SER A 5 -52.91 49.39 -14.73
C SER A 5 -53.60 48.04 -14.51
N LYS A 6 -52.93 46.93 -14.87
CA LYS A 6 -53.36 45.58 -14.48
C LYS A 6 -52.58 45.15 -13.24
N ALA A 7 -53.28 44.95 -12.12
CA ALA A 7 -52.69 44.38 -10.91
C ALA A 7 -52.32 42.89 -11.12
N ARG A 8 -51.15 42.48 -10.64
CA ARG A 8 -50.75 41.06 -10.58
C ARG A 8 -51.36 40.39 -9.34
N PRO A 9 -51.74 39.10 -9.40
CA PRO A 9 -52.30 38.42 -8.23
C PRO A 9 -51.20 38.15 -7.20
N VAL A 10 -51.53 38.39 -5.93
CA VAL A 10 -50.66 38.08 -4.79
C VAL A 10 -50.68 36.57 -4.55
N ARG A 11 -49.51 35.93 -4.63
CA ARG A 11 -49.36 34.49 -4.40
C ARG A 11 -49.30 34.22 -2.88
N CYS A 12 -50.39 33.69 -2.31
CA CYS A 12 -50.41 33.26 -0.91
C CYS A 12 -49.46 32.05 -0.72
N LYS A 13 -48.47 32.17 0.17
CA LYS A 13 -47.53 31.08 0.49
C LYS A 13 -48.23 30.09 1.42
N ARG A 14 -48.46 28.86 0.94
CA ARG A 14 -49.00 27.76 1.77
C ARG A 14 -48.08 27.49 2.96
N THR A 15 -48.69 27.32 4.13
CA THR A 15 -47.99 27.08 5.40
C THR A 15 -47.34 25.69 5.39
N TRP A 16 -46.35 25.48 6.27
CA TRP A 16 -45.66 24.20 6.40
C TRP A 16 -46.61 23.03 6.70
N ARG A 17 -47.71 23.28 7.41
CA ARG A 17 -48.71 22.26 7.78
C ARG A 17 -49.55 21.75 6.62
N GLU A 18 -49.74 22.54 5.56
CA GLU A 18 -50.51 22.09 4.38
C GLU A 18 -49.68 21.23 3.42
N ARG A 19 -48.35 21.27 3.52
CA ARG A 19 -47.44 20.45 2.70
C ARG A 19 -47.32 19.02 3.22
N SER A 20 -47.49 18.80 4.52
CA SER A 20 -47.29 17.50 5.16
C SER A 20 -48.44 16.51 4.99
N LEU A 21 -49.65 16.97 4.59
CA LEU A 21 -50.84 16.11 4.48
C LEU A 21 -51.02 15.47 3.09
N ASN A 22 -50.28 15.92 2.06
CA ASN A 22 -50.34 15.38 0.70
C ASN A 22 -48.99 14.85 0.19
N ALA A 23 -48.09 14.44 1.10
CA ALA A 23 -46.86 13.77 0.68
C ALA A 23 -47.21 12.37 0.14
N PRO A 24 -46.77 11.98 -1.07
CA PRO A 24 -46.95 10.62 -1.55
C PRO A 24 -46.24 9.67 -0.59
N ALA A 25 -46.89 8.54 -0.29
CA ALA A 25 -46.30 7.50 0.56
C ALA A 25 -44.90 7.15 0.01
N LEU A 26 -43.88 7.27 0.86
CA LEU A 26 -42.53 6.78 0.57
C LEU A 26 -42.64 5.29 0.24
N GLY A 27 -42.52 4.96 -1.04
CA GLY A 27 -42.39 3.58 -1.48
C GLY A 27 -41.27 2.92 -0.69
N SER A 28 -41.53 1.71 -0.21
CA SER A 28 -40.53 0.87 0.44
C SER A 28 -39.44 0.52 -0.58
N ASN A 29 -38.45 1.39 -0.73
CA ASN A 29 -37.19 1.02 -1.36
C ASN A 29 -36.56 -0.04 -0.46
N GLY A 30 -36.61 -1.29 -0.92
CA GLY A 30 -35.99 -2.42 -0.24
C GLY A 30 -34.57 -2.06 0.14
N ALA A 31 -34.24 -2.25 1.41
CA ALA A 31 -32.88 -2.11 1.90
C ALA A 31 -31.99 -3.05 1.07
N GLY A 32 -31.22 -2.48 0.13
CA GLY A 32 -30.24 -3.23 -0.63
C GLY A 32 -29.31 -3.94 0.35
N ARG A 33 -29.07 -5.23 0.14
CA ARG A 33 -28.11 -6.00 0.95
C ARG A 33 -26.78 -5.25 0.98
N PRO A 34 -26.12 -5.11 2.15
CA PRO A 34 -24.83 -4.46 2.21
C PRO A 34 -23.87 -5.17 1.25
N ALA A 35 -23.11 -4.38 0.48
CA ALA A 35 -22.09 -4.91 -0.41
C ALA A 35 -21.12 -5.80 0.38
N ALA A 36 -20.74 -6.94 -0.20
CA ALA A 36 -19.77 -7.83 0.42
C ALA A 36 -18.47 -7.06 0.73
N PRO A 37 -17.81 -7.35 1.87
CA PRO A 37 -16.56 -6.70 2.22
C PRO A 37 -15.51 -6.91 1.12
N ARG A 38 -14.77 -5.86 0.79
CA ARG A 38 -13.67 -5.95 -0.19
C ARG A 38 -12.62 -6.94 0.34
N VAL A 39 -12.27 -7.91 -0.49
CA VAL A 39 -11.21 -8.88 -0.19
C VAL A 39 -9.85 -8.22 -0.46
N ASP A 40 -8.95 -8.29 0.53
CA ASP A 40 -7.57 -7.83 0.41
C ASP A 40 -6.71 -8.94 -0.22
N HIS A 41 -6.75 -9.05 -1.54
CA HIS A 41 -6.01 -10.08 -2.28
C HIS A 41 -4.49 -9.93 -2.13
N GLU A 42 -3.97 -8.70 -2.25
CA GLU A 42 -2.55 -8.39 -2.15
C GLU A 42 -2.00 -8.73 -0.77
N GLY A 43 -2.65 -8.26 0.30
CA GLY A 43 -2.23 -8.56 1.66
C GLY A 43 -2.37 -10.04 2.02
N ASN A 44 -3.36 -10.76 1.49
CA ASN A 44 -3.49 -12.20 1.72
C ASN A 44 -2.39 -13.01 1.02
N GLU A 45 -2.05 -12.66 -0.22
CA GLU A 45 -0.96 -13.32 -0.95
C GLU A 45 0.40 -12.97 -0.35
N GLN A 46 0.63 -11.73 0.09
CA GLN A 46 1.86 -11.35 0.80
C GLN A 46 2.01 -12.13 2.11
N LYS A 47 0.94 -12.34 2.89
CA LYS A 47 0.98 -13.21 4.08
C LYS A 47 1.35 -14.64 3.72
N ALA A 48 0.80 -15.16 2.62
CA ALA A 48 1.12 -16.50 2.14
C ALA A 48 2.59 -16.60 1.67
N LEU A 49 3.15 -15.56 1.07
CA LEU A 49 4.58 -15.48 0.73
C LEU A 49 5.46 -15.55 1.98
N ILE A 50 5.15 -14.75 3.01
CA ILE A 50 5.91 -14.75 4.28
C ILE A 50 5.80 -16.10 4.99
N LEU A 51 4.62 -16.73 4.99
CA LEU A 51 4.42 -18.06 5.57
C LEU A 51 5.21 -19.14 4.81
N TRP A 52 5.22 -19.06 3.48
CA TRP A 52 6.05 -19.94 2.66
C TRP A 52 7.54 -19.77 2.99
N LEU A 53 8.02 -18.52 3.06
CA LEU A 53 9.41 -18.20 3.36
C LEU A 53 9.82 -18.69 4.76
N TYR A 54 8.91 -18.59 5.73
CA TYR A 54 9.09 -19.19 7.05
C TYR A 54 9.24 -20.72 6.99
N GLY A 55 8.42 -21.40 6.18
CA GLY A 55 8.54 -22.84 5.98
C GLY A 55 9.86 -23.25 5.33
N GLU A 56 10.34 -22.47 4.35
CA GLU A 56 11.66 -22.64 3.73
C GLU A 56 12.80 -22.46 4.74
N TRP A 57 12.68 -21.45 5.62
CA TRP A 57 13.62 -21.23 6.71
C TRP A 57 13.68 -22.42 7.67
N GLN A 58 12.53 -22.97 8.07
CA GLN A 58 12.46 -24.16 8.91
C GLN A 58 13.06 -25.40 8.24
N ARG A 59 12.98 -25.50 6.91
CA ARG A 59 13.60 -26.58 6.12
C ARG A 59 15.10 -26.37 5.90
N GLY A 60 15.64 -25.19 6.22
CA GLY A 60 17.05 -24.87 6.00
C GLY A 60 17.43 -24.70 4.53
N THR A 61 16.48 -24.34 3.66
CA THR A 61 16.79 -24.09 2.24
C THR A 61 17.54 -22.77 2.05
N GLU A 62 18.17 -22.60 0.90
CA GLU A 62 18.91 -21.38 0.57
C GLU A 62 18.00 -20.14 0.60
N VAL A 63 16.84 -20.20 -0.06
CA VAL A 63 15.87 -19.09 -0.06
C VAL A 63 15.30 -18.83 1.35
N GLY A 64 15.20 -19.87 2.18
CA GLY A 64 14.76 -19.75 3.58
C GLY A 64 15.61 -18.81 4.42
N GLN A 65 16.89 -18.61 4.06
CA GLN A 65 17.77 -17.65 4.75
C GLN A 65 17.29 -16.19 4.62
N ALA A 66 16.40 -15.88 3.67
CA ALA A 66 15.82 -14.54 3.55
C ALA A 66 14.78 -14.23 4.63
N TYR A 67 14.14 -15.24 5.26
CA TYR A 67 13.08 -15.01 6.24
C TYR A 67 13.46 -14.05 7.39
N PRO A 68 14.56 -14.28 8.15
CA PRO A 68 14.91 -13.42 9.28
C PRO A 68 15.32 -11.99 8.90
N VAL A 69 15.65 -11.75 7.63
CA VAL A 69 16.14 -10.47 7.11
C VAL A 69 15.13 -9.79 6.18
N THR A 70 13.95 -10.38 5.98
CA THR A 70 12.86 -9.79 5.20
C THR A 70 11.83 -9.16 6.13
N TYR A 71 11.48 -7.90 5.88
CA TYR A 71 10.44 -7.21 6.66
C TYR A 71 9.52 -6.37 5.77
N HIS A 72 8.29 -6.23 6.22
CA HIS A 72 7.29 -5.38 5.57
C HIS A 72 7.41 -3.92 6.02
N VAL A 73 7.25 -3.00 5.07
CA VAL A 73 7.18 -1.55 5.33
C VAL A 73 5.73 -1.06 5.18
N PRO A 74 4.98 -0.82 6.28
CA PRO A 74 3.55 -0.54 6.24
C PRO A 74 3.22 0.92 5.87
N ASN A 75 3.60 1.35 4.66
CA ASN A 75 3.43 2.74 4.23
C ASN A 75 2.07 3.07 3.56
N GLY A 76 1.32 2.05 3.11
CA GLY A 76 0.08 2.17 2.33
C GLY A 76 -1.26 2.13 3.10
N GLY A 77 -1.24 2.08 4.43
CA GLY A 77 -2.45 1.86 5.25
C GLY A 77 -3.42 3.06 5.35
N GLN A 78 -4.72 2.75 5.49
CA GLN A 78 -5.74 3.72 5.88
C GLN A 78 -5.42 4.29 7.26
N ARG A 79 -5.38 5.62 7.34
CA ARG A 79 -5.05 6.34 8.58
C ARG A 79 -5.75 7.70 8.60
N SER A 80 -5.94 8.24 9.80
CA SER A 80 -6.47 9.59 9.94
C SER A 80 -5.55 10.60 9.23
N LYS A 81 -6.13 11.72 8.76
CA LYS A 81 -5.33 12.81 8.14
C LYS A 81 -4.21 13.29 9.06
N LYS A 82 -4.49 13.38 10.37
CA LYS A 82 -3.51 13.77 11.39
C LYS A 82 -2.37 12.76 11.47
N THR A 83 -2.69 11.48 11.64
CA THR A 83 -1.69 10.40 11.69
C THR A 83 -0.86 10.35 10.41
N GLY A 84 -1.48 10.53 9.24
CA GLY A 84 -0.76 10.60 7.96
C GLY A 84 0.20 11.78 7.87
N ALA A 85 -0.20 12.97 8.34
CA ALA A 85 0.67 14.14 8.39
C ALA A 85 1.83 13.96 9.37
N ASP A 86 1.57 13.38 10.54
CA ASP A 86 2.58 13.08 11.55
C ASP A 86 3.62 12.08 11.02
N LEU A 87 3.17 11.00 10.39
CA LEU A 87 4.06 10.00 9.79
C LEU A 87 4.90 10.56 8.64
N LYS A 88 4.34 11.46 7.83
CA LYS A 88 5.12 12.18 6.81
C LYS A 88 6.22 13.05 7.44
N ARG A 89 5.94 13.72 8.56
CA ARG A 89 6.95 14.48 9.32
C ARG A 89 8.02 13.60 9.95
N GLN A 90 7.68 12.35 10.28
CA GLN A 90 8.64 11.34 10.74
C GLN A 90 9.45 10.71 9.59
N GLY A 91 9.13 11.02 8.34
CA GLY A 91 9.92 10.62 7.17
C GLY A 91 9.30 9.51 6.32
N VAL A 92 8.06 9.08 6.57
CA VAL A 92 7.36 8.14 5.68
C VAL A 92 7.34 8.69 4.26
N LYS A 93 7.82 7.88 3.32
CA LYS A 93 7.83 8.20 1.89
C LYS A 93 6.68 7.45 1.20
N ALA A 94 6.05 8.11 0.23
CA ALA A 94 5.07 7.46 -0.61
C ALA A 94 5.78 6.51 -1.57
N GLY A 95 5.18 5.35 -1.83
CA GLY A 95 5.67 4.41 -2.85
C GLY A 95 6.85 3.53 -2.45
N VAL A 96 7.34 3.57 -1.19
CA VAL A 96 8.32 2.58 -0.73
C VAL A 96 7.73 1.19 -0.89
N SER A 97 8.51 0.28 -1.48
CA SER A 97 8.11 -1.10 -1.73
C SER A 97 7.71 -1.83 -0.46
N ASP A 98 6.80 -2.79 -0.62
CA ASP A 98 6.18 -3.49 0.50
C ASP A 98 7.15 -4.32 1.31
N LEU A 99 8.10 -5.00 0.65
CA LEU A 99 9.06 -5.89 1.29
C LEU A 99 10.49 -5.41 1.05
N VAL A 100 11.31 -5.46 2.10
CA VAL A 100 12.75 -5.22 2.02
C VAL A 100 13.47 -6.47 2.51
N VAL A 101 14.45 -6.94 1.74
CA VAL A 101 15.40 -7.98 2.14
C VAL A 101 16.73 -7.33 2.48
N MET A 102 17.07 -7.34 3.77
CA MET A 102 18.30 -6.76 4.32
C MET A 102 19.47 -7.76 4.20
N GLU A 103 19.73 -8.22 2.97
CA GLU A 103 20.85 -9.12 2.66
C GLU A 103 21.48 -8.68 1.34
N ALA A 104 22.79 -8.47 1.33
CA ALA A 104 23.50 -7.95 0.16
C ALA A 104 23.97 -9.12 -0.72
N ARG A 105 23.50 -9.19 -1.97
CA ARG A 105 23.83 -10.28 -2.91
C ARG A 105 24.01 -9.78 -4.33
N GLY A 106 24.81 -10.49 -5.13
CA GLY A 106 25.02 -10.19 -6.56
C GLY A 106 25.58 -8.79 -6.84
N GLY A 107 26.29 -8.18 -5.89
CA GLY A 107 26.76 -6.79 -5.98
C GLY A 107 25.74 -5.74 -5.50
N MET A 108 24.49 -6.14 -5.20
CA MET A 108 23.45 -5.26 -4.68
C MET A 108 23.50 -5.15 -3.14
N HIS A 109 23.05 -4.02 -2.61
CA HIS A 109 23.04 -3.70 -1.18
C HIS A 109 21.88 -4.33 -0.38
N GLY A 110 20.88 -4.88 -1.08
CA GLY A 110 19.62 -5.38 -0.55
C GLY A 110 18.58 -5.43 -1.67
N LEU A 111 17.39 -5.96 -1.38
CA LEU A 111 16.28 -6.03 -2.34
C LEU A 111 15.07 -5.24 -1.82
N TYR A 112 14.54 -4.36 -2.66
CA TYR A 112 13.19 -3.81 -2.56
C TYR A 112 12.27 -4.61 -3.48
N LEU A 113 11.27 -5.27 -2.89
CA LEU A 113 10.26 -6.04 -3.59
C LEU A 113 8.90 -5.38 -3.42
N GLU A 114 8.40 -4.76 -4.48
CA GLU A 114 7.04 -4.22 -4.57
C GLU A 114 6.10 -5.36 -4.95
N PHE A 115 5.06 -5.59 -4.15
CA PHE A 115 4.20 -6.77 -4.30
C PHE A 115 2.82 -6.35 -4.77
N LYS A 116 2.31 -7.00 -5.81
CA LYS A 116 0.92 -6.87 -6.26
C LYS A 116 0.21 -8.20 -6.16
N ALA A 117 -1.11 -8.19 -6.00
CA ALA A 117 -1.91 -9.41 -6.06
C ALA A 117 -1.76 -10.12 -7.42
N THR A 118 -2.13 -11.40 -7.49
CA THR A 118 -2.15 -12.12 -8.76
C THR A 118 -3.22 -11.53 -9.72
N PRO A 119 -2.92 -11.34 -11.02
CA PRO A 119 -3.93 -10.97 -12.01
C PRO A 119 -5.15 -11.90 -12.03
N PRO A 120 -6.39 -11.38 -12.21
CA PRO A 120 -6.75 -9.99 -12.51
C PRO A 120 -6.98 -9.12 -11.27
N ASN A 121 -6.64 -9.59 -10.06
CA ASN A 121 -6.95 -8.89 -8.81
C ASN A 121 -5.90 -7.83 -8.42
N HIS A 122 -4.84 -7.65 -9.21
CA HIS A 122 -3.80 -6.67 -8.95
C HIS A 122 -4.35 -5.23 -9.06
N ALA A 123 -3.87 -4.36 -8.17
CA ALA A 123 -4.00 -2.94 -8.36
C ALA A 123 -2.95 -2.46 -9.39
N ALA A 124 -3.27 -1.38 -10.11
CA ALA A 124 -2.28 -0.70 -10.94
C ALA A 124 -1.12 -0.19 -10.06
N VAL A 125 0.10 -0.27 -10.58
CA VAL A 125 1.29 0.27 -9.91
C VAL A 125 1.21 1.79 -9.92
N ALA A 126 1.33 2.40 -8.74
CA ALA A 126 1.29 3.86 -8.63
C ALA A 126 2.60 4.48 -9.15
N ALA A 127 2.53 5.69 -9.73
CA ALA A 127 3.71 6.39 -10.22
C ALA A 127 4.81 6.54 -9.15
N SER A 128 4.43 6.83 -7.90
CA SER A 128 5.38 6.91 -6.78
C SER A 128 6.08 5.59 -6.45
N GLN A 129 5.46 4.45 -6.76
CA GLN A 129 6.08 3.12 -6.57
C GLN A 129 7.12 2.86 -7.67
N ILE A 130 6.80 3.24 -8.92
CA ILE A 130 7.74 3.21 -10.04
C ILE A 130 8.95 4.11 -9.74
N ASP A 131 8.71 5.35 -9.31
CA ASP A 131 9.77 6.29 -8.95
C ASP A 131 10.66 5.73 -7.83
N TRP A 132 10.08 5.03 -6.85
CA TRP A 132 10.84 4.43 -5.76
C TRP A 132 11.72 3.27 -6.23
N LEU A 133 11.19 2.37 -7.06
CA LEU A 133 11.95 1.26 -7.64
C LEU A 133 13.13 1.79 -8.46
N ALA A 134 12.90 2.77 -9.34
CA ALA A 134 13.97 3.40 -10.12
C ALA A 134 15.02 4.08 -9.22
N LEU A 135 14.59 4.72 -8.14
CA LEU A 135 15.48 5.37 -7.16
C LEU A 135 16.37 4.37 -6.42
N ALA A 136 15.81 3.20 -6.06
CA ALA A 136 16.50 2.12 -5.38
C ALA A 136 17.52 1.43 -6.31
N ASP A 137 17.11 1.13 -7.55
CA ASP A 137 17.97 0.56 -8.58
C ASP A 137 19.20 1.46 -8.84
N ALA A 138 18.98 2.75 -9.07
CA ALA A 138 20.05 3.73 -9.25
C ALA A 138 20.99 3.89 -8.03
N ARG A 139 20.60 3.37 -6.86
CA ARG A 139 21.41 3.36 -5.62
C ARG A 139 22.08 2.01 -5.35
N GLY A 140 22.01 1.06 -6.28
CA GLY A 140 22.64 -0.25 -6.15
C GLY A 140 21.84 -1.24 -5.30
N TYR A 141 20.54 -1.06 -5.13
CA TYR A 141 19.65 -2.07 -4.58
C TYR A 141 19.00 -2.87 -5.70
N GLY A 142 18.71 -4.15 -5.47
CA GLY A 142 17.73 -4.85 -6.28
C GLY A 142 16.37 -4.18 -6.11
N ALA A 143 15.67 -3.92 -7.21
CA ALA A 143 14.37 -3.28 -7.20
C ALA A 143 13.45 -4.00 -8.17
N VAL A 144 12.49 -4.76 -7.64
CA VAL A 144 11.64 -5.64 -8.45
C VAL A 144 10.18 -5.45 -8.07
N LEU A 145 9.31 -5.41 -9.09
CA LEU A 145 7.87 -5.53 -8.97
C LEU A 145 7.50 -7.00 -9.21
N ALA A 146 6.75 -7.63 -8.30
CA ALA A 146 6.21 -8.97 -8.50
C ALA A 146 4.68 -8.95 -8.49
N GLN A 147 4.07 -9.60 -9.48
CA GLN A 147 2.62 -9.78 -9.60
C GLN A 147 2.24 -11.18 -9.11
N GLY A 148 1.84 -11.23 -7.85
CA GLY A 148 1.36 -12.41 -7.18
C GLY A 148 2.46 -13.22 -6.51
N ILE A 149 2.01 -14.23 -5.76
CA ILE A 149 2.90 -15.03 -4.90
C ILE A 149 3.96 -15.80 -5.68
N GLU A 150 3.65 -16.36 -6.85
CA GLU A 150 4.60 -17.20 -7.58
C GLU A 150 5.76 -16.40 -8.16
N GLU A 151 5.49 -15.23 -8.75
CA GLU A 151 6.55 -14.34 -9.23
C GLU A 151 7.44 -13.86 -8.08
N ALA A 152 6.84 -13.50 -6.95
CA ALA A 152 7.62 -13.09 -5.77
C ALA A 152 8.49 -14.22 -5.21
N ARG A 153 8.03 -15.47 -5.26
CA ARG A 153 8.85 -16.64 -4.89
C ARG A 153 10.05 -16.78 -5.81
N GLU A 154 9.85 -16.66 -7.13
CA GLU A 154 10.95 -16.73 -8.10
C GLU A 154 11.97 -15.61 -7.88
N VAL A 155 11.52 -14.37 -7.68
CA VAL A 155 12.41 -13.25 -7.34
C VAL A 155 13.25 -13.54 -6.10
N LEU A 156 12.63 -14.05 -5.03
CA LEU A 156 13.36 -14.39 -3.80
C LEU A 156 14.34 -15.56 -4.02
N ARG A 157 13.96 -16.57 -4.80
CA ARG A 157 14.85 -17.71 -5.14
C ARG A 157 16.05 -17.22 -5.93
N GLU A 158 15.83 -16.46 -7.00
CA GLU A 158 16.88 -15.92 -7.84
C GLU A 158 17.81 -15.02 -7.02
N TYR A 159 17.26 -14.07 -6.26
CA TYR A 159 18.05 -13.15 -5.45
C TYR A 159 18.90 -13.89 -4.41
N MET A 160 18.35 -14.91 -3.75
CA MET A 160 19.06 -15.67 -2.72
C MET A 160 20.07 -16.67 -3.28
N ALA A 161 19.95 -17.08 -4.54
CA ALA A 161 20.96 -17.89 -5.23
C ALA A 161 22.19 -17.07 -5.68
N LEU A 162 22.08 -15.74 -5.78
CA LEU A 162 23.21 -14.87 -6.08
C LEU A 162 24.26 -14.92 -4.96
N SER A 163 25.54 -14.83 -5.33
CA SER A 163 26.64 -14.85 -4.35
C SER A 163 26.53 -13.69 -3.35
N PRO A 164 26.83 -13.90 -2.05
CA PRO A 164 26.84 -12.83 -1.06
C PRO A 164 27.80 -11.69 -1.43
N THR A 165 27.32 -10.45 -1.35
CA THR A 165 28.13 -9.25 -1.53
C THR A 165 28.96 -9.01 -0.26
N ARG A 166 30.26 -8.75 -0.44
CA ARG A 166 31.20 -8.46 0.65
C ARG A 166 31.71 -7.03 0.53
N VAL A 167 31.94 -6.38 1.67
CA VAL A 167 32.63 -5.08 1.68
C VAL A 167 34.10 -5.30 1.32
N ALA A 168 34.57 -4.58 0.30
CA ALA A 168 35.99 -4.54 -0.01
C ALA A 168 36.71 -3.55 0.93
N GLY A 169 37.81 -3.99 1.54
CA GLY A 169 38.65 -3.16 2.40
C GLY A 169 38.14 -3.01 3.85
N ALA A 170 38.72 -2.05 4.56
CA ALA A 170 38.40 -1.80 5.96
C ALA A 170 37.04 -1.12 6.11
N VAL A 171 36.18 -1.67 6.98
CA VAL A 171 34.87 -1.08 7.30
C VAL A 171 35.07 0.12 8.22
N GLN A 172 34.80 1.33 7.72
CA GLN A 172 34.68 2.51 8.56
C GLN A 172 33.37 2.42 9.35
N ARG A 173 33.46 2.51 10.68
CA ARG A 173 32.30 2.44 11.56
C ARG A 173 31.77 3.85 11.81
N ILE A 174 30.46 3.99 11.86
CA ILE A 174 29.83 5.23 12.31
C ILE A 174 30.13 5.38 13.81
N GLU A 175 30.88 6.42 14.16
CA GLU A 175 31.30 6.70 15.54
C GLU A 175 30.24 7.48 16.33
N ALA A 176 29.34 8.18 15.63
CA ALA A 176 28.24 8.89 16.25
C ALA A 176 27.16 7.94 16.79
N GLY A 177 26.61 8.27 17.97
CA GLY A 177 25.47 7.58 18.57
C GLY A 177 25.80 6.83 19.87
N THR A 178 24.76 6.27 20.49
CA THR A 178 24.92 5.45 21.71
C THR A 178 25.49 4.07 21.35
N ASN A 179 26.55 3.66 22.05
CA ASN A 179 27.12 2.33 21.87
C ASN A 179 26.17 1.25 22.42
N TRP A 180 25.45 0.59 21.52
CA TRP A 180 24.53 -0.52 21.81
C TRP A 180 25.23 -1.88 21.96
N ARG A 181 26.54 -1.96 21.71
CA ARG A 181 27.34 -3.19 21.80
C ARG A 181 27.98 -3.39 23.18
N LYS A 182 27.44 -2.75 24.22
CA LYS A 182 27.89 -2.92 25.60
C LYS A 182 27.21 -4.12 26.25
#